data_AF-A0A0P9DGB9-F1
#
_entry.id   AF-A0A0P9DGB9-F1
#
_cell.length_a   1.000
_cell.length_b   1.000
_cell.length_c   1.000
_cell.angle_alpha   90.00
_cell.angle_beta   90.00
_cell.angle_gamma   90.00
#
_symmetry.space_group_name_H-M   'P 1'
#
loop_
_entity.id
_entity.type
_entity.pdbx_description
1 polymer ?
#
loop_
_entity_poly.entity_id
_entity_poly.type
_entity_poly.pdbx_seq_one_letter_code
_entity_poly.pdbx_strand_id
1 'polypeptide(L)'
;MGLQRFATFQELIRSGRDPRTMGFAVRFGDINRFANRMRLARSFRGIQLDGYTDDTVLGYNAFFQMLLTHSALECFLKLNGLKSVGQLEELLKPYKPEQVIETFIEKDRDGRLFTFLHKRIDEGLKPKLEACRNRTSTNVGYISASIRHIFAHGHLTANANRINPRNVSTICNVTSDFLLDFMDREFTKKIDAYCARVGTSTPAIDADQPLTAIAQSPTATP
;
A
#
# COMPACT_ATOMS: atom_id res chain seq x y z
N MET A 1 13.75 6.00 4.52
CA MET A 1 13.44 5.24 3.29
C MET A 1 12.31 5.95 2.56
N GLY A 2 12.59 6.54 1.39
CA GLY A 2 11.61 7.15 0.51
C GLY A 2 11.59 6.42 -0.83
N LEU A 3 10.90 6.98 -1.83
CA LEU A 3 10.94 6.47 -3.21
C LEU A 3 12.38 6.39 -3.75
N GLN A 4 12.77 5.25 -4.30
CA GLN A 4 14.15 4.98 -4.71
C GLN A 4 14.69 6.00 -5.72
N ARG A 5 13.92 6.29 -6.78
CA ARG A 5 14.31 7.24 -7.85
C ARG A 5 13.86 8.68 -7.63
N PHE A 6 13.49 9.07 -6.41
CA PHE A 6 12.99 10.42 -6.18
C PHE A 6 14.07 11.50 -6.31
N ALA A 7 15.31 11.21 -5.89
CA ALA A 7 16.43 12.14 -6.08
C ALA A 7 16.70 12.39 -7.56
N THR A 8 16.77 11.32 -8.37
CA THR A 8 16.90 11.40 -9.83
C THR A 8 15.74 12.19 -10.44
N PHE A 9 14.50 11.92 -10.03
CA PHE A 9 13.36 12.72 -10.46
C PHE A 9 13.55 14.21 -10.13
N GLN A 10 14.00 14.57 -8.93
CA GLN A 10 14.24 15.97 -8.56
C GLN A 10 15.33 16.63 -9.43
N GLU A 11 16.39 15.90 -9.78
CA GLU A 11 17.42 16.40 -10.71
C GLU A 11 16.87 16.66 -12.10
N LEU A 12 16.04 15.76 -12.63
CA LEU A 12 15.35 15.96 -13.90
C LEU A 12 14.50 17.23 -13.87
N ILE A 13 13.77 17.48 -12.78
CA ILE A 13 12.98 18.70 -12.59
C ILE A 13 13.88 19.94 -12.55
N ARG A 14 15.00 19.91 -11.82
CA ARG A 14 15.98 21.01 -11.76
C ARG A 14 16.59 21.31 -13.14
N SER A 15 16.75 20.29 -13.98
CA SER A 15 17.20 20.44 -15.38
C SER A 15 16.10 20.94 -16.34
N GLY A 16 14.93 21.32 -15.83
CA GLY A 16 13.83 21.90 -16.61
C GLY A 16 12.92 20.88 -17.28
N ARG A 17 12.99 19.58 -16.93
CA ARG A 17 12.10 18.55 -17.49
C ARG A 17 10.70 18.64 -16.87
N ASP A 18 9.68 18.46 -17.71
CA ASP A 18 8.29 18.36 -17.25
C ASP A 18 7.95 16.90 -16.89
N PRO A 19 7.35 16.62 -15.73
CA PRO A 19 6.87 15.29 -15.37
C PRO A 19 6.03 14.57 -16.43
N ARG A 20 5.25 15.31 -17.21
CA ARG A 20 4.41 14.76 -18.28
C ARG A 20 5.25 14.14 -19.38
N THR A 21 6.44 14.68 -19.63
CA THR A 21 7.39 14.08 -20.58
C THR A 21 7.97 12.76 -20.07
N MET A 22 7.91 12.50 -18.76
CA MET A 22 8.30 11.24 -18.10
C MET A 22 7.14 10.22 -18.05
N GLY A 23 5.99 10.56 -18.66
CA GLY A 23 4.81 9.72 -18.70
C GLY A 23 3.90 9.83 -17.49
N PHE A 24 4.08 10.82 -16.61
CA PHE A 24 3.10 11.10 -15.55
C PHE A 24 1.92 11.91 -16.09
N ALA A 25 0.73 11.69 -15.53
CA ALA A 25 -0.49 12.43 -15.88
C ALA A 25 -0.63 13.78 -15.16
N VAL A 26 0.34 14.15 -14.32
CA VAL A 26 0.23 15.24 -13.34
C VAL A 26 1.45 16.17 -13.35
N ARG A 27 1.38 17.24 -12.56
CA ARG A 27 2.48 18.22 -12.38
C ARG A 27 3.37 17.85 -11.19
N PHE A 28 4.50 18.54 -11.07
CA PHE A 28 5.51 18.32 -10.03
C PHE A 28 4.93 18.31 -8.60
N GLY A 29 4.01 19.23 -8.29
CA GLY A 29 3.39 19.31 -6.97
C GLY A 29 2.63 18.04 -6.55
N ASP A 30 2.00 17.35 -7.50
CA ASP A 30 1.31 16.08 -7.24
C ASP A 30 2.32 14.94 -6.97
N ILE A 31 3.44 14.91 -7.69
CA ILE A 31 4.52 13.94 -7.45
C ILE A 31 5.15 14.17 -6.07
N ASN A 32 5.37 15.43 -5.67
CA ASN A 32 5.88 15.73 -4.35
C ASN A 32 4.89 15.32 -3.25
N ARG A 33 3.59 15.47 -3.48
CA ARG A 33 2.56 14.99 -2.54
C ARG A 33 2.62 13.47 -2.38
N PHE A 34 2.69 12.74 -3.49
CA PHE A 34 2.88 11.28 -3.47
C PHE A 34 4.14 10.87 -2.70
N ALA A 35 5.29 11.47 -3.01
CA ALA A 35 6.55 11.16 -2.35
C ALA A 35 6.48 11.40 -0.83
N ASN A 36 5.82 12.48 -0.40
CA ASN A 36 5.61 12.75 1.01
C ASN A 36 4.67 11.73 1.68
N ARG A 37 3.61 11.29 1.00
CA ARG A 37 2.70 10.24 1.53
C ARG A 37 3.38 8.88 1.61
N MET A 38 4.18 8.52 0.61
CA MET A 38 5.03 7.32 0.63
C MET A 38 6.00 7.36 1.82
N ARG A 39 6.69 8.49 2.00
CA ARG A 39 7.61 8.68 3.13
C ARG A 39 6.90 8.59 4.47
N LEU A 40 5.73 9.21 4.62
CA LEU A 40 4.93 9.14 5.83
C LEU A 40 4.52 7.70 6.14
N ALA A 41 3.95 6.98 5.17
CA ALA A 41 3.52 5.59 5.36
C ALA A 41 4.70 4.66 5.72
N ARG A 42 5.85 4.77 5.05
CA ARG A 42 7.05 3.96 5.38
C ARG A 42 7.71 4.35 6.71
N SER A 43 7.50 5.58 7.17
CA SER A 43 8.08 6.09 8.41
C SER A 43 7.15 5.98 9.61
N PHE A 44 5.92 5.50 9.43
CA PHE A 44 5.00 5.27 10.53
C PHE A 44 5.56 4.19 11.46
N ARG A 45 5.47 4.43 12.78
CA ARG A 45 6.01 3.53 13.82
C ARG A 45 4.95 3.13 14.85
N GLY A 46 3.68 3.39 14.54
CA GLY A 46 2.57 3.18 15.46
C GLY A 46 2.15 4.46 16.18
N ILE A 47 0.98 4.36 16.81
CA ILE A 47 0.42 5.36 17.72
C ILE A 47 0.74 4.96 19.17
N GLN A 48 0.73 5.95 20.05
CA GLN A 48 0.81 5.77 21.50
C GLN A 48 -0.58 5.93 22.09
N LEU A 49 -1.05 4.94 22.85
CA LEU A 49 -2.39 4.92 23.42
C LEU A 49 -2.35 4.45 24.88
N ASP A 50 -2.81 5.31 25.79
CA ASP A 50 -2.87 5.00 27.22
C ASP A 50 -4.11 4.16 27.55
N GLY A 51 -3.94 3.13 28.39
CA GLY A 51 -5.04 2.28 28.87
C GLY A 51 -5.53 1.21 27.88
N TYR A 52 -4.83 1.01 26.76
CA TYR A 52 -5.13 -0.02 25.78
C TYR A 52 -4.19 -1.23 25.93
N THR A 53 -4.68 -2.42 25.59
CA THR A 53 -3.83 -3.62 25.50
C THR A 53 -2.94 -3.58 24.27
N ASP A 54 -1.78 -4.23 24.33
CA ASP A 54 -0.84 -4.34 23.20
C ASP A 54 -1.52 -4.88 21.93
N ASP A 55 -2.37 -5.90 22.07
CA ASP A 55 -3.13 -6.46 20.94
C ASP A 55 -4.07 -5.42 20.33
N THR A 56 -4.74 -4.61 21.15
CA THR A 56 -5.63 -3.56 20.66
C THR A 56 -4.83 -2.47 19.94
N VAL A 57 -3.71 -2.04 20.51
CA VAL A 57 -2.78 -1.08 19.88
C VAL A 57 -2.27 -1.62 18.55
N LEU A 58 -1.92 -2.90 18.48
CA LEU A 58 -1.47 -3.57 17.28
C LEU A 58 -2.51 -3.52 16.15
N GLY A 59 -3.79 -3.75 16.48
CA GLY A 59 -4.89 -3.64 15.52
C GLY A 59 -5.06 -2.21 14.99
N TYR A 60 -5.03 -1.21 15.87
CA TYR A 60 -5.13 0.19 15.46
C TYR A 60 -3.93 0.64 14.63
N ASN A 61 -2.71 0.27 15.02
CA ASN A 61 -1.48 0.54 14.27
C ASN A 61 -1.63 0.05 12.83
N ALA A 62 -2.18 -1.15 12.64
CA ALA A 62 -2.34 -1.74 11.33
C ALA A 62 -3.38 -1.01 10.48
N PHE A 63 -4.49 -0.55 11.08
CA PHE A 63 -5.48 0.27 10.38
C PHE A 63 -4.95 1.65 10.01
N PHE A 64 -4.17 2.29 10.89
CA PHE A 64 -3.48 3.53 10.56
C PHE A 64 -2.45 3.34 9.45
N GLN A 65 -1.65 2.27 9.49
CA GLN A 65 -0.72 1.93 8.41
C GLN A 65 -1.47 1.77 7.08
N MET A 66 -2.60 1.03 7.07
CA MET A 66 -3.42 0.86 5.89
C MET A 66 -3.98 2.18 5.37
N LEU A 67 -4.48 3.05 6.26
CA LEU A 67 -4.99 4.37 5.91
C LEU A 67 -3.91 5.24 5.25
N LEU A 68 -2.72 5.29 5.85
CA LEU A 68 -1.59 6.05 5.31
C LEU A 68 -1.16 5.51 3.95
N THR A 69 -1.02 4.20 3.82
CA THR A 69 -0.68 3.52 2.57
C THR A 69 -1.73 3.79 1.48
N HIS A 70 -3.02 3.67 1.81
CA HIS A 70 -4.09 3.96 0.85
C HIS A 70 -4.08 5.42 0.38
N SER A 71 -3.74 6.36 1.27
CA SER A 71 -3.60 7.77 0.87
C SER A 71 -2.43 8.01 -0.10
N ALA A 72 -1.37 7.21 -0.02
CA ALA A 72 -0.31 7.20 -1.02
C ALA A 72 -0.79 6.56 -2.33
N LEU A 73 -1.57 5.48 -2.25
CA LEU A 73 -2.18 4.81 -3.42
C LEU A 73 -3.12 5.74 -4.20
N GLU A 74 -3.96 6.53 -3.53
CA GLU A 74 -4.81 7.55 -4.17
C GLU A 74 -3.95 8.55 -4.98
N CYS A 75 -2.81 8.99 -4.44
CA CYS A 75 -1.88 9.84 -5.17
C CYS A 75 -1.25 9.10 -6.35
N PHE A 76 -0.87 7.84 -6.19
CA PHE A 76 -0.31 7.00 -7.26
C PHE A 76 -1.30 6.78 -8.41
N LEU A 77 -2.58 6.56 -8.12
CA LEU A 77 -3.62 6.46 -9.15
C LEU A 77 -3.66 7.75 -9.99
N LYS A 78 -3.71 8.90 -9.31
CA LYS A 78 -3.71 10.22 -9.96
C LYS A 78 -2.47 10.43 -10.83
N LEU A 79 -1.29 10.07 -10.32
CA LEU A 79 -0.01 10.17 -11.03
C LEU A 79 -0.02 9.45 -12.38
N ASN A 80 -0.72 8.33 -12.45
CA ASN A 80 -0.80 7.47 -13.62
C ASN A 80 -2.08 7.69 -14.45
N GLY A 81 -2.90 8.69 -14.12
CA GLY A 81 -4.16 8.96 -14.81
C GLY A 81 -5.24 7.88 -14.57
N LEU A 82 -5.08 7.07 -13.53
CA LEU A 82 -6.03 6.03 -13.14
C LEU A 82 -7.12 6.65 -12.27
N LYS A 83 -8.37 6.24 -12.50
CA LYS A 83 -9.55 6.77 -11.80
C LYS A 83 -9.91 5.97 -10.56
N SER A 84 -9.53 4.69 -10.51
CA SER A 84 -9.84 3.82 -9.37
C SER A 84 -8.84 2.68 -9.24
N VAL A 85 -8.81 2.06 -8.05
CA VAL A 85 -8.03 0.85 -7.78
C VAL A 85 -8.39 -0.31 -8.72
N GLY A 86 -9.59 -0.33 -9.31
CA GLY A 86 -9.99 -1.40 -10.24
C GLY A 86 -9.16 -1.45 -11.52
N GLN A 87 -8.44 -0.37 -11.85
CA GLN A 87 -7.54 -0.32 -13.00
C GLN A 87 -6.12 -0.81 -12.67
N LEU A 88 -5.88 -1.30 -11.45
CA LEU A 88 -4.58 -1.81 -11.02
C LEU A 88 -4.34 -3.28 -11.36
N GLU A 89 -5.37 -4.07 -11.69
CA GLU A 89 -5.27 -5.54 -11.82
C GLU A 89 -4.07 -5.97 -12.68
N GLU A 90 -3.96 -5.44 -13.90
CA GLU A 90 -2.86 -5.76 -14.82
C GLU A 90 -1.51 -5.23 -14.34
N LEU A 91 -1.48 -4.07 -13.68
CA LEU A 91 -0.25 -3.49 -13.15
C LEU A 91 0.29 -4.28 -11.96
N LEU A 92 -0.58 -4.94 -11.20
CA LEU A 92 -0.20 -5.73 -10.04
C LEU A 92 0.35 -7.11 -10.41
N LYS A 93 -0.11 -7.74 -11.51
CA LYS A 93 0.27 -9.12 -11.90
C LYS A 93 1.77 -9.42 -11.82
N PRO A 94 2.69 -8.56 -12.31
CA PRO A 94 4.13 -8.84 -12.25
C PRO A 94 4.69 -8.95 -10.82
N TYR A 95 3.93 -8.49 -9.81
CA TYR A 95 4.34 -8.41 -8.42
C TYR A 95 3.82 -9.56 -7.55
N LYS A 96 3.15 -10.56 -8.15
CA LYS A 96 2.61 -11.74 -7.46
C LYS A 96 1.60 -11.41 -6.34
N PRO A 97 0.54 -10.63 -6.63
CA PRO A 97 -0.46 -10.20 -5.65
C PRO A 97 -1.20 -11.36 -4.97
N GLU A 98 -1.20 -12.56 -5.57
CA GLU A 98 -1.87 -13.76 -5.08
C GLU A 98 -1.47 -14.09 -3.64
N GLN A 99 -0.20 -13.87 -3.27
CA GLN A 99 0.30 -14.16 -1.92
C GLN A 99 -0.38 -13.30 -0.85
N VAL A 100 -0.73 -12.06 -1.19
CA VAL A 100 -1.47 -11.16 -0.30
C VAL A 100 -2.92 -11.61 -0.15
N ILE A 101 -3.53 -12.06 -1.25
CA ILE A 101 -4.89 -12.62 -1.25
C ILE A 101 -4.97 -13.87 -0.37
N GLU A 102 -4.02 -14.80 -0.51
CA GLU A 102 -3.98 -15.99 0.33
C GLU A 102 -3.80 -15.62 1.81
N THR A 103 -2.90 -14.68 2.12
CA THR A 103 -2.75 -14.18 3.49
C THR A 103 -4.05 -13.60 4.04
N PHE A 104 -4.78 -12.83 3.24
CA PHE A 104 -6.09 -12.28 3.62
C PHE A 104 -7.10 -13.40 3.95
N ILE A 105 -7.17 -14.43 3.12
CA ILE A 105 -8.12 -15.53 3.29
C ILE A 105 -7.75 -16.39 4.50
N GLU A 106 -6.47 -16.74 4.65
CA GLU A 106 -5.97 -17.57 5.75
C GLU A 106 -6.12 -16.89 7.11
N LYS A 107 -5.76 -15.60 7.21
CA LYS A 107 -5.82 -14.87 8.48
C LYS A 107 -7.24 -14.45 8.85
N ASP A 108 -8.14 -14.35 7.87
CA ASP A 108 -9.57 -14.17 8.10
C ASP A 108 -10.36 -15.45 7.78
N ARG A 109 -9.88 -16.62 8.24
CA ARG A 109 -10.51 -17.92 7.93
C ARG A 109 -12.01 -17.95 8.26
N ASP A 110 -12.38 -17.41 9.42
CA ASP A 110 -13.78 -17.29 9.89
C ASP A 110 -14.58 -16.20 9.16
N GLY A 111 -13.95 -15.40 8.30
CA GLY A 111 -14.59 -14.33 7.55
C GLY A 111 -15.11 -13.19 8.43
N ARG A 112 -14.53 -12.97 9.61
CA ARG A 112 -15.01 -11.95 10.56
C ARG A 112 -14.70 -10.55 10.06
N LEU A 113 -13.49 -10.32 9.54
CA LEU A 113 -13.11 -9.04 8.95
C LEU A 113 -13.90 -8.82 7.65
N PHE A 114 -13.91 -9.82 6.77
CA PHE A 114 -14.66 -9.79 5.52
C PHE A 114 -16.13 -9.43 5.75
N THR A 115 -16.82 -10.17 6.63
CA THR A 115 -18.24 -9.94 6.91
C THR A 115 -18.47 -8.56 7.50
N PHE A 116 -17.56 -8.08 8.36
CA PHE A 116 -17.70 -6.76 8.97
C PHE A 116 -17.57 -5.64 7.94
N LEU A 117 -16.56 -5.73 7.07
CA LEU A 117 -16.33 -4.79 5.97
C LEU A 117 -17.48 -4.84 4.95
N HIS A 118 -17.79 -6.03 4.44
CA HIS A 118 -18.78 -6.26 3.39
C HIS A 118 -20.16 -5.71 3.75
N LYS A 119 -20.56 -5.80 5.03
CA LYS A 119 -21.84 -5.26 5.51
C LYS A 119 -21.93 -3.72 5.51
N ARG A 120 -20.80 -3.02 5.42
CA ARG A 120 -20.73 -1.57 5.70
C ARG A 120 -20.06 -0.76 4.59
N ILE A 121 -19.35 -1.39 3.66
CA ILE A 121 -18.79 -0.71 2.50
C ILE A 121 -19.88 -0.41 1.48
N ASP A 122 -19.61 0.58 0.61
CA ASP A 122 -20.48 0.94 -0.50
C ASP A 122 -20.80 -0.26 -1.42
N GLU A 123 -22.00 -0.25 -2.01
CA GLU A 123 -22.48 -1.32 -2.92
C GLU A 123 -21.51 -1.58 -4.08
N GLY A 124 -20.83 -0.54 -4.58
CA GLY A 124 -19.85 -0.67 -5.66
C GLY A 124 -18.53 -1.35 -5.26
N LEU A 125 -18.25 -1.53 -3.95
CA LEU A 125 -17.04 -2.16 -3.42
C LEU A 125 -17.28 -3.59 -2.91
N LYS A 126 -18.52 -3.93 -2.54
CA LYS A 126 -18.93 -5.28 -2.13
C LYS A 126 -18.51 -6.40 -3.10
N PRO A 127 -18.91 -6.38 -4.39
CA PRO A 127 -18.56 -7.47 -5.32
C PRO A 127 -17.04 -7.56 -5.56
N LYS A 128 -16.31 -6.46 -5.38
CA LYS A 128 -14.84 -6.42 -5.54
C LYS A 128 -14.14 -7.07 -4.35
N LEU A 129 -14.58 -6.77 -3.13
CA LEU A 129 -14.06 -7.44 -1.94
C LEU A 129 -14.42 -8.94 -1.94
N GLU A 130 -15.62 -9.29 -2.40
CA GLU A 130 -16.04 -10.68 -2.60
C GLU A 130 -15.18 -11.39 -3.63
N ALA A 131 -14.84 -10.76 -4.74
CA ALA A 131 -13.93 -11.34 -5.75
C ALA A 131 -12.55 -11.66 -5.15
N CYS A 132 -12.00 -10.79 -4.30
CA CYS A 132 -10.77 -11.10 -3.55
C CYS A 132 -10.96 -12.31 -2.62
N ARG A 133 -12.07 -12.36 -1.87
CA ARG A 133 -12.37 -13.47 -0.94
C ARG A 133 -12.51 -14.82 -1.67
N ASN A 134 -13.06 -14.80 -2.88
CA ASN A 134 -13.33 -15.96 -3.71
C ASN A 134 -12.17 -16.32 -4.65
N ARG A 135 -11.02 -15.63 -4.56
CA ARG A 135 -9.84 -15.81 -5.43
C ARG A 135 -10.10 -15.54 -6.92
N THR A 136 -11.16 -14.80 -7.25
CA THR A 136 -11.48 -14.44 -8.64
C THR A 136 -10.89 -13.08 -9.05
N SER A 137 -10.35 -12.31 -8.09
CA SER A 137 -9.53 -11.13 -8.34
C SER A 137 -8.34 -11.10 -7.41
N THR A 138 -7.20 -10.67 -7.94
CA THR A 138 -5.95 -10.49 -7.19
C THR A 138 -5.68 -9.01 -6.89
N ASN A 139 -6.65 -8.14 -7.11
CA ASN A 139 -6.48 -6.71 -6.90
C ASN A 139 -6.53 -6.35 -5.41
N VAL A 140 -5.35 -6.38 -4.79
CA VAL A 140 -5.07 -6.00 -3.41
C VAL A 140 -5.58 -4.58 -3.08
N GLY A 141 -5.72 -3.70 -4.08
CA GLY A 141 -6.30 -2.37 -3.92
C GLY A 141 -7.75 -2.39 -3.39
N TYR A 142 -8.53 -3.44 -3.66
CA TYR A 142 -9.90 -3.57 -3.13
C TYR A 142 -9.92 -3.87 -1.63
N ILE A 143 -8.97 -4.65 -1.13
CA ILE A 143 -8.81 -4.91 0.31
C ILE A 143 -8.48 -3.60 1.02
N SER A 144 -7.48 -2.87 0.51
CA SER A 144 -7.05 -1.59 1.05
C SER A 144 -8.18 -0.55 1.04
N ALA A 145 -8.90 -0.42 -0.07
CA ALA A 145 -10.05 0.49 -0.18
C ALA A 145 -11.15 0.17 0.84
N SER A 146 -11.45 -1.12 1.04
CA SER A 146 -12.51 -1.56 1.96
C SER A 146 -12.16 -1.24 3.41
N ILE A 147 -10.93 -1.55 3.83
CA ILE A 147 -10.45 -1.27 5.20
C ILE A 147 -10.40 0.24 5.44
N ARG A 148 -9.79 1.01 4.52
CA ARG A 148 -9.72 2.47 4.60
C ARG A 148 -11.11 3.10 4.70
N HIS A 149 -12.06 2.62 3.90
CA HIS A 149 -13.42 3.14 3.91
C HIS A 149 -14.04 2.99 5.31
N ILE A 150 -14.06 1.79 5.90
CA ILE A 150 -14.72 1.59 7.21
C ILE A 150 -13.95 2.22 8.37
N PHE A 151 -12.62 2.19 8.33
CA PHE A 151 -11.80 2.81 9.37
C PHE A 151 -11.93 4.33 9.39
N ALA A 152 -11.90 4.98 8.23
CA ALA A 152 -12.03 6.44 8.14
C ALA A 152 -13.40 6.95 8.61
N HIS A 153 -14.46 6.14 8.50
CA HIS A 153 -15.79 6.46 9.04
C HIS A 153 -15.92 6.15 10.55
N GLY A 154 -14.86 5.64 11.21
CA GLY A 154 -14.84 5.38 12.65
C GLY A 154 -15.58 4.11 13.08
N HIS A 155 -16.04 3.28 12.14
CA HIS A 155 -16.76 2.05 12.45
C HIS A 155 -15.83 0.87 12.73
N LEU A 156 -14.62 0.86 12.16
CA LEU A 156 -13.66 -0.22 12.35
C LEU A 156 -12.82 0.02 13.60
N THR A 157 -13.03 -0.79 14.63
CA THR A 157 -12.18 -0.82 15.83
C THR A 157 -11.36 -2.12 15.84
N ALA A 158 -10.26 -2.16 16.59
CA ALA A 158 -9.34 -3.30 16.60
C ALA A 158 -10.02 -4.64 16.99
N ASN A 159 -11.09 -4.59 17.78
CA ASN A 159 -11.84 -5.75 18.25
C ASN A 159 -13.25 -5.87 17.64
N ALA A 160 -13.56 -5.07 16.61
CA ALA A 160 -14.87 -5.10 15.96
C ALA A 160 -15.22 -6.52 15.50
N ASN A 161 -16.48 -6.94 15.62
CA ASN A 161 -16.95 -8.27 15.21
C ASN A 161 -16.12 -9.46 15.75
N ARG A 162 -15.51 -9.31 16.95
CA ARG A 162 -14.61 -10.31 17.54
C ARG A 162 -13.44 -10.68 16.61
N ILE A 163 -13.02 -9.74 15.77
CA ILE A 163 -11.85 -9.92 14.92
C ILE A 163 -10.62 -10.02 15.82
N ASN A 164 -9.69 -10.92 15.48
CA ASN A 164 -8.42 -11.03 16.18
C ASN A 164 -7.47 -9.91 15.72
N PRO A 165 -7.01 -9.01 16.61
CA PRO A 165 -6.16 -7.89 16.23
C PRO A 165 -4.84 -8.31 15.57
N ARG A 166 -4.27 -9.46 15.94
CA ARG A 166 -3.03 -10.00 15.34
C ARG A 166 -3.24 -10.44 13.90
N ASN A 167 -4.39 -11.04 13.60
CA ASN A 167 -4.75 -11.43 12.24
C ASN A 167 -4.97 -10.19 11.37
N VAL A 168 -5.71 -9.20 11.86
CA VAL A 168 -5.87 -7.89 11.19
C VAL A 168 -4.53 -7.24 10.93
N SER A 169 -3.65 -7.25 11.94
CA SER A 169 -2.32 -6.68 11.82
C SER A 169 -1.54 -7.32 10.68
N THR A 170 -1.55 -8.65 10.63
CA THR A 170 -0.90 -9.40 9.54
C THR A 170 -1.47 -9.02 8.17
N ILE A 171 -2.81 -9.04 8.02
CA ILE A 171 -3.49 -8.71 6.76
C ILE A 171 -3.11 -7.30 6.30
N CYS A 172 -3.20 -6.32 7.21
CA CYS A 172 -2.98 -4.93 6.88
C CYS A 172 -1.51 -4.63 6.59
N ASN A 173 -0.57 -5.24 7.33
CA ASN A 173 0.86 -5.02 7.10
C ASN A 173 1.31 -5.63 5.78
N VAL A 174 0.97 -6.90 5.51
CA VAL A 174 1.31 -7.56 4.22
C VAL A 174 0.71 -6.81 3.05
N THR A 175 -0.54 -6.37 3.16
CA THR A 175 -1.20 -5.53 2.14
C THR A 175 -0.49 -4.18 1.97
N SER A 176 -0.10 -3.54 3.07
CA SER A 176 0.54 -2.22 3.03
C SER A 176 1.94 -2.29 2.42
N ASP A 177 2.76 -3.25 2.86
CA ASP A 177 4.11 -3.45 2.36
C ASP A 177 4.10 -3.75 0.87
N PHE A 178 3.22 -4.66 0.44
CA PHE A 178 3.01 -4.97 -0.98
C PHE A 178 2.67 -3.71 -1.80
N LEU A 179 1.69 -2.92 -1.36
CA LEU A 179 1.27 -1.72 -2.09
C LEU A 179 2.36 -0.64 -2.12
N LEU A 180 3.07 -0.43 -1.01
CA LEU A 180 4.17 0.53 -0.95
C LEU A 180 5.32 0.13 -1.90
N ASP A 181 5.68 -1.15 -1.91
CA ASP A 181 6.73 -1.65 -2.80
C ASP A 181 6.30 -1.63 -4.26
N PHE A 182 5.07 -2.01 -4.57
CA PHE A 182 4.47 -1.86 -5.89
C PHE A 182 4.57 -0.42 -6.39
N MET A 183 4.10 0.55 -5.61
CA MET A 183 4.10 1.96 -5.99
C MET A 183 5.52 2.52 -6.21
N ASP A 184 6.47 2.13 -5.37
CA ASP A 184 7.87 2.55 -5.51
C ASP A 184 8.53 1.96 -6.76
N ARG A 185 8.29 0.67 -7.03
CA ARG A 185 8.82 -0.01 -8.22
C ARG A 185 8.22 0.55 -9.51
N GLU A 186 6.91 0.81 -9.56
CA GLU A 186 6.29 1.43 -10.74
C GLU A 186 6.76 2.88 -10.95
N PHE A 187 6.93 3.65 -9.89
CA PHE A 187 7.52 4.99 -9.98
C PHE A 187 8.96 4.92 -10.54
N THR A 188 9.77 4.02 -10.00
CA THR A 188 11.16 3.79 -10.41
C THR A 188 11.26 3.38 -11.88
N LYS A 189 10.44 2.42 -12.33
CA LYS A 189 10.37 2.00 -13.74
C LYS A 189 10.10 3.18 -14.69
N LYS A 190 9.18 4.08 -14.34
CA LYS A 190 8.89 5.27 -15.16
C LYS A 190 10.09 6.20 -15.30
N ILE A 191 10.80 6.46 -14.19
CA ILE A 191 11.98 7.32 -14.20
C ILE A 191 13.10 6.67 -15.00
N ASP A 192 13.37 5.38 -14.78
CA ASP A 192 14.43 4.66 -15.49
C ASP A 192 14.15 4.58 -17.00
N ALA A 193 12.91 4.29 -17.40
CA ALA A 193 12.50 4.30 -18.81
C ALA A 193 12.65 5.68 -19.46
N TYR A 194 12.38 6.75 -18.72
CA TYR A 194 12.62 8.11 -19.20
C TYR A 194 14.11 8.37 -19.41
N CYS A 195 14.94 8.09 -18.40
CA CYS A 195 16.39 8.29 -18.43
C CYS A 195 17.05 7.53 -19.58
N ALA A 196 16.65 6.27 -19.79
CA ALA A 196 17.11 5.45 -20.91
C ALA A 196 16.78 6.09 -22.27
N ARG A 197 15.58 6.67 -22.41
CA ARG A 197 15.15 7.34 -23.66
C ARG A 197 15.91 8.64 -23.95
N VAL A 198 16.30 9.40 -22.92
CA VAL A 198 16.98 10.69 -23.09
C VAL A 198 18.50 10.61 -23.00
N GLY A 199 19.08 9.41 -22.87
CA GLY A 199 20.52 9.19 -22.81
C GLY A 199 21.18 9.70 -21.52
N THR A 200 20.42 9.93 -20.46
CA THR A 200 20.98 10.27 -19.15
C THR A 200 21.32 8.98 -18.41
N SER A 201 22.61 8.69 -18.24
CA SER A 201 23.09 7.53 -17.49
C SER A 201 22.66 7.63 -16.02
N THR A 202 21.76 6.77 -15.58
CA THR A 202 21.46 6.59 -14.16
C THR A 202 22.35 5.48 -13.61
N PRO A 203 23.05 5.65 -12.47
CA PRO A 203 23.67 4.51 -11.81
C PRO A 203 22.59 3.47 -11.46
N ALA A 204 22.83 2.22 -11.87
CA ALA A 204 21.96 1.09 -11.60
C ALA A 204 21.85 0.86 -10.09
N ILE A 205 20.64 0.60 -9.59
CA ILE A 205 20.43 0.04 -8.26
C ILE A 205 19.92 -1.38 -8.51
N ASP A 206 20.66 -2.38 -8.03
CA ASP A 206 20.37 -3.79 -8.22
C ASP A 206 18.92 -4.13 -7.85
N ALA A 207 18.19 -4.66 -8.84
CA ALA A 207 16.78 -5.00 -8.72
C ALA A 207 16.54 -6.39 -8.11
N ASP A 208 17.58 -7.03 -7.54
CA ASP A 208 17.56 -8.47 -7.22
C ASP A 208 17.94 -8.78 -5.77
N GLN A 209 17.44 -7.99 -4.81
CA GLN A 209 17.39 -8.45 -3.42
C GLN A 209 16.11 -9.27 -3.17
N PRO A 210 16.23 -10.57 -2.85
CA PRO A 210 15.08 -11.40 -2.50
C PRO A 210 14.46 -10.96 -1.16
N LEU A 211 13.14 -11.11 -1.06
CA LEU A 211 12.38 -11.09 0.19
C LEU A 211 13.03 -12.04 1.21
N THR A 212 13.85 -11.51 2.11
CA THR A 212 14.41 -12.29 3.23
C THR A 212 13.87 -11.74 4.55
N ALA A 213 12.93 -12.51 5.08
CA ALA A 213 12.57 -12.72 6.48
C ALA A 213 12.81 -11.57 7.48
N ILE A 214 11.73 -10.82 7.78
CA ILE A 214 11.59 -10.16 9.08
C ILE A 214 10.86 -11.13 10.01
N ALA A 215 11.62 -12.05 10.59
CA ALA A 215 11.21 -12.79 11.77
C ALA A 215 12.42 -12.91 12.69
N GLN A 216 12.56 -11.95 13.61
CA GLN A 216 13.20 -12.15 14.90
C GLN A 216 12.83 -10.97 15.81
N SER A 217 11.99 -11.28 16.80
CA SER A 217 11.69 -10.43 17.95
C SER A 217 12.99 -10.06 18.68
N PRO A 218 13.14 -8.84 19.22
CA PRO A 218 14.23 -8.56 20.13
C PRO A 218 14.01 -9.37 21.42
N THR A 219 14.94 -10.27 21.71
CA THR A 219 15.13 -10.89 23.01
C THR A 219 15.39 -9.79 24.03
N ALA A 220 14.41 -9.54 24.89
CA ALA A 220 14.65 -8.90 26.17
C ALA A 220 15.50 -9.85 27.02
N THR A 221 16.60 -9.34 27.54
CA THR A 221 17.37 -10.00 28.62
C THR A 221 17.51 -8.97 29.74
N PRO A 222 17.46 -9.41 31.00
CA PRO A 222 16.96 -8.67 32.15
C PRO A 222 17.93 -7.62 32.70
#